data_AF-A0AA39LWZ7-F1
#
_entry.id   AF-A0AA39LWZ7-F1
#
_cell.length_a   1.000
_cell.length_b   1.000
_cell.length_c   1.000
_cell.angle_alpha   90.00
_cell.angle_beta   90.00
_cell.angle_gamma   90.00
#
_symmetry.space_group_name_H-M   'P 1'
#
loop_
_entity.id
_entity.type
_entity.pdbx_description
1 polymer ?
#
loop_
_entity_poly.entity_id
_entity_poly.type
_entity_poly.pdbx_seq_one_letter_code
_entity_poly.pdbx_strand_id
1 'polypeptide(L)'
;MKKTAEDFLGEKVTEAVITVPAYFNDSQRQATKDAGRIAGLDVKRIINEPTAAALAFGLDKNDNGDRKIAVYDLGGGTFDVSMIEIANVDGEKQFEVLSTNGDTFLGGEDFDNRVIDYLVAEFKKEQGIDLCKDPGALALQRLKEAAEQAKIELSSAPSRPK
;
A
#
# COMPACT_ATOMS: atom_id res chain seq x y z
N MET A 1 7.50 -1.58 13.77
CA MET A 1 7.04 -0.19 13.86
C MET A 1 7.06 0.35 15.29
N LYS A 2 6.28 -0.18 16.25
CA LYS A 2 6.33 0.25 17.67
C LYS A 2 7.78 0.29 18.22
N LYS A 3 8.49 -0.84 18.19
CA LYS A 3 9.89 -0.93 18.64
C LYS A 3 10.81 0.05 17.91
N THR A 4 10.65 0.19 16.59
CA THR A 4 11.42 1.16 15.78
C THR A 4 11.26 2.59 16.29
N ALA A 5 10.03 3.00 16.63
CA ALA A 5 9.77 4.31 17.21
C ALA A 5 10.34 4.45 18.63
N GLU A 6 10.22 3.41 19.46
CA GLU A 6 10.80 3.37 20.81
C GLU A 6 12.34 3.47 20.77
N ASP A 7 12.98 2.75 19.85
CA ASP A 7 14.43 2.78 19.65
C ASP A 7 14.90 4.18 19.21
N PHE A 8 14.11 4.89 18.40
CA PHE A 8 14.41 6.25 17.95
C PHE A 8 14.20 7.30 19.05
N LEU A 9 13.09 7.21 19.80
CA LEU A 9 12.71 8.19 20.82
C LEU A 9 13.42 7.96 22.17
N GLY A 10 13.89 6.74 22.44
CA GLY A 10 14.49 6.35 23.71
C GLY A 10 13.47 6.17 24.85
N GLU A 11 12.18 6.13 24.53
CA GLU A 11 11.09 5.99 25.50
C GLU A 11 9.98 5.05 25.00
N LYS A 12 9.07 4.67 25.90
CA LYS A 12 7.98 3.75 25.59
C LYS A 12 6.90 4.45 24.76
N VAL A 13 6.53 3.84 23.64
CA VAL A 13 5.41 4.27 22.80
C VAL A 13 4.19 3.43 23.14
N THR A 14 3.08 4.06 23.50
CA THR A 14 1.84 3.36 23.92
C THR A 14 0.63 3.73 23.07
N GLU A 15 0.72 4.73 22.22
CA GLU A 15 -0.40 5.28 21.47
C GLU A 15 -0.06 5.34 19.99
N ALA A 16 -1.04 5.12 19.12
CA ALA A 16 -0.82 5.20 17.67
C ALA A 16 -2.07 5.64 16.90
N VAL A 17 -1.83 6.25 15.74
CA VAL A 17 -2.78 6.35 14.64
C VAL A 17 -2.37 5.31 13.61
N ILE A 18 -3.32 4.50 13.13
CA ILE A 18 -3.07 3.42 12.17
C ILE A 18 -3.88 3.68 10.91
N THR A 19 -3.24 3.51 9.75
CA THR A 19 -3.88 3.68 8.44
C THR A 19 -4.66 2.43 8.05
N VAL A 20 -5.70 2.60 7.23
CA VAL A 20 -6.41 1.53 6.53
C VAL A 20 -6.81 2.00 5.12
N PRO A 21 -6.98 1.08 4.15
CA PRO A 21 -7.56 1.41 2.86
C PRO A 21 -8.91 2.09 3.02
N ALA A 22 -9.22 3.04 2.14
CA ALA A 22 -10.45 3.82 2.24
C ALA A 22 -11.70 2.93 2.15
N TYR A 23 -11.63 1.90 1.32
CA TYR A 23 -12.71 0.95 1.05
C TYR A 23 -12.86 -0.18 2.07
N PHE A 24 -12.08 -0.19 3.15
CA PHE A 24 -12.26 -1.18 4.23
C PHE A 24 -13.63 -1.06 4.88
N ASN A 25 -14.29 -2.21 5.04
CA ASN A 25 -15.55 -2.33 5.78
C ASN A 25 -15.32 -2.31 7.31
N ASP A 26 -16.40 -2.24 8.09
CA ASP A 26 -16.34 -2.14 9.55
C ASP A 26 -15.59 -3.31 10.19
N SER A 27 -15.73 -4.53 9.66
CA SER A 27 -15.06 -5.72 10.20
C SER A 27 -13.54 -5.66 10.00
N GLN A 28 -13.09 -5.23 8.82
CA GLN A 28 -11.66 -5.06 8.52
C GLN A 28 -11.06 -3.93 9.36
N ARG A 29 -11.78 -2.81 9.53
CA ARG A 29 -11.35 -1.69 10.40
C ARG A 29 -11.21 -2.12 11.85
N GLN A 30 -12.18 -2.89 12.36
CA GLN A 30 -12.15 -3.40 13.72
C GLN A 30 -11.00 -4.38 13.92
N ALA A 31 -10.78 -5.30 12.97
CA ALA A 31 -9.64 -6.22 13.00
C ALA A 31 -8.29 -5.48 13.03
N THR A 32 -8.11 -4.42 12.22
CA THR A 32 -6.89 -3.59 12.26
C THR A 32 -6.72 -2.88 13.61
N LYS A 33 -7.80 -2.36 14.19
CA LYS A 33 -7.77 -1.74 15.52
C LYS A 33 -7.37 -2.74 16.60
N ASP A 34 -7.89 -3.96 16.53
CA ASP A 34 -7.56 -5.04 17.45
C ASP A 34 -6.12 -5.52 17.28
N ALA A 35 -5.60 -5.58 16.05
CA ALA A 35 -4.17 -5.84 15.81
C ALA A 35 -3.27 -4.80 16.51
N GLY A 36 -3.65 -3.51 16.47
CA GLY A 36 -2.95 -2.46 17.22
C GLY A 36 -2.97 -2.70 18.74
N ARG A 37 -4.12 -3.07 19.30
CA ARG A 37 -4.25 -3.41 20.73
C ARG A 37 -3.41 -4.63 21.12
N ILE A 38 -3.43 -5.69 20.32
CA ILE A 38 -2.61 -6.90 20.51
C ILE A 38 -1.12 -6.55 20.50
N ALA A 39 -0.71 -5.59 19.66
CA ALA A 39 0.64 -5.06 19.63
C ALA A 39 0.99 -4.13 20.82
N GLY A 40 0.08 -3.92 21.77
CA GLY A 40 0.27 -3.08 22.94
C GLY A 40 0.14 -1.59 22.67
N LEU A 41 -0.63 -1.20 21.66
CA LEU A 41 -0.92 0.20 21.31
C LEU A 41 -2.38 0.55 21.62
N ASP A 42 -2.60 1.68 22.27
CA ASP A 42 -3.89 2.36 22.30
C ASP A 42 -4.11 3.07 20.95
N VAL A 43 -5.00 2.51 20.14
CA VAL A 43 -5.30 3.01 18.80
C VAL A 43 -6.24 4.22 18.90
N LYS A 44 -5.65 5.41 18.91
CA LYS A 44 -6.36 6.70 19.04
C LYS A 44 -7.26 6.99 17.86
N ARG A 45 -6.84 6.61 16.66
CA ARG A 45 -7.60 6.79 15.42
C ARG A 45 -7.22 5.75 14.38
N ILE A 46 -8.23 5.28 13.67
CA ILE A 46 -8.06 4.65 12.36
C ILE A 46 -8.29 5.74 11.32
N ILE A 47 -7.31 5.96 10.46
CA ILE A 47 -7.38 6.98 9.40
C ILE A 47 -7.32 6.30 8.03
N ASN A 48 -8.06 6.83 7.06
CA ASN A 48 -7.99 6.32 5.69
C ASN A 48 -6.65 6.71 5.06
N GLU A 49 -6.02 5.78 4.34
CA GLU A 49 -4.76 5.98 3.61
C GLU A 49 -4.77 7.22 2.71
N PRO A 50 -5.75 7.41 1.79
CA PRO A 50 -5.73 8.59 0.93
C PRO A 50 -5.95 9.90 1.69
N THR A 51 -6.64 9.87 2.84
CA THR A 51 -6.77 11.04 3.72
C THR A 51 -5.45 11.34 4.42
N ALA A 52 -4.72 10.33 4.90
CA ALA A 52 -3.40 10.52 5.50
C ALA A 52 -2.41 11.10 4.48
N ALA A 53 -2.43 10.60 3.24
CA ALA A 53 -1.63 11.14 2.14
C ALA A 53 -1.99 12.60 1.81
N ALA A 54 -3.29 12.92 1.76
CA ALA A 54 -3.75 14.29 1.53
C ALA A 54 -3.35 15.24 2.66
N LEU A 55 -3.41 14.81 3.91
CA LEU A 55 -2.92 15.59 5.06
C LEU A 55 -1.42 15.90 4.91
N ALA A 56 -0.61 14.89 4.59
CA ALA A 56 0.83 15.08 4.37
C ALA A 56 1.10 16.08 3.22
N PHE A 57 0.42 15.92 2.09
CA PHE A 57 0.52 16.84 0.95
C PHE A 57 0.06 18.27 1.30
N GLY A 58 -0.99 18.38 2.09
CA GLY A 58 -1.58 19.65 2.52
C GLY A 58 -0.70 20.41 3.49
N LEU A 59 0.07 19.75 4.36
CA LEU A 59 0.93 20.39 5.36
C LEU A 59 2.09 21.18 4.72
N ASP A 60 2.80 20.58 3.76
CA ASP A 60 4.03 21.15 3.18
C ASP A 60 3.80 22.36 2.27
N LYS A 61 2.57 22.57 1.80
CA LYS A 61 2.27 23.64 0.84
C LYS A 61 1.73 24.87 1.56
N ASN A 62 2.52 25.94 1.63
CA ASN A 62 2.14 27.30 2.05
C ASN A 62 1.15 28.00 1.10
N ASP A 63 0.40 27.21 0.33
CA ASP A 63 -0.55 27.72 -0.65
C ASP A 63 -1.87 28.00 0.07
N ASN A 64 -2.36 29.23 -0.06
CA ASN A 64 -3.55 29.71 0.64
C ASN A 64 -4.84 29.48 -0.15
N GLY A 65 -4.76 28.90 -1.35
CA GLY A 65 -5.92 28.64 -2.20
C GLY A 65 -6.57 27.28 -1.95
N ASP A 66 -7.88 27.24 -2.16
CA ASP A 66 -8.66 26.00 -2.21
C ASP A 66 -8.20 25.14 -3.39
N ARG A 67 -8.05 23.84 -3.16
CA ARG A 67 -7.54 22.91 -4.17
C ARG A 67 -8.28 21.59 -4.11
N LYS A 68 -8.59 21.05 -5.29
CA LYS A 68 -9.09 19.68 -5.45
C LYS A 68 -7.97 18.80 -5.95
N ILE A 69 -7.72 17.71 -5.24
CA ILE A 69 -6.70 16.71 -5.59
C ILE A 69 -7.34 15.36 -5.81
N ALA A 70 -6.70 14.55 -6.64
CA ALA A 70 -6.94 13.12 -6.72
C ALA A 70 -5.77 12.41 -6.05
N VAL A 71 -6.06 11.59 -5.04
CA VAL A 71 -5.09 10.66 -4.47
C VAL A 71 -5.32 9.32 -5.14
N TYR A 72 -4.32 8.85 -5.90
CA TYR A 72 -4.28 7.52 -6.52
C TYR A 72 -3.27 6.69 -5.74
N ASP A 73 -3.76 5.65 -5.05
CA ASP A 73 -2.96 4.77 -4.21
C ASP A 73 -3.07 3.34 -4.72
N LEU A 74 -1.99 2.82 -5.31
CA LEU A 74 -1.90 1.45 -5.81
C LEU A 74 -0.79 0.74 -5.04
N GLY A 75 -1.19 0.00 -4.01
CA GLY A 75 -0.29 -0.70 -3.11
C GLY A 75 0.00 -2.13 -3.54
N GLY A 76 0.45 -2.95 -2.58
CA GLY A 76 0.76 -4.36 -2.80
C GLY A 76 -0.48 -5.24 -3.02
N GLY A 77 -1.61 -4.93 -2.37
CA GLY A 77 -2.84 -5.73 -2.49
C GLY A 77 -4.13 -4.93 -2.57
N THR A 78 -4.07 -3.60 -2.51
CA THR A 78 -5.24 -2.72 -2.60
C THR A 78 -4.99 -1.56 -3.55
N PHE A 79 -6.08 -1.11 -4.16
CA PHE A 79 -6.13 0.08 -4.99
C PHE A 79 -7.23 1.00 -4.45
N ASP A 80 -6.89 2.25 -4.16
CA ASP A 80 -7.83 3.30 -3.76
C ASP A 80 -7.64 4.54 -4.65
N VAL A 81 -8.75 5.21 -4.95
CA VAL A 81 -8.77 6.55 -5.53
C VAL A 81 -9.72 7.44 -4.76
N SER A 82 -9.25 8.62 -4.37
CA SER A 82 -10.07 9.60 -3.64
C SER A 82 -9.94 11.00 -4.20
N MET A 83 -11.08 11.66 -4.39
CA MET A 83 -11.16 13.08 -4.71
C MET A 83 -11.27 13.85 -3.40
N ILE A 84 -10.32 14.72 -3.13
CA ILE A 84 -10.22 15.44 -1.85
C ILE A 84 -10.13 16.94 -2.14
N GLU A 85 -11.00 17.70 -1.49
CA GLU A 85 -10.92 19.16 -1.45
C GLU A 85 -10.15 19.59 -0.20
N ILE A 86 -9.15 20.43 -0.42
CA ILE A 86 -8.36 21.07 0.62
C ILE A 86 -8.71 22.55 0.57
N ALA A 87 -9.44 23.03 1.56
CA ALA A 87 -9.88 24.42 1.67
C ALA A 87 -9.17 25.12 2.83
N ASN A 88 -8.95 26.43 2.71
CA ASN A 88 -8.48 27.25 3.81
C ASN A 88 -9.66 28.06 4.38
N VAL A 89 -10.18 27.63 5.52
CA VAL A 89 -11.32 28.26 6.18
C VAL A 89 -10.82 28.89 7.47
N ASP A 90 -10.93 30.21 7.58
CA ASP A 90 -10.51 30.99 8.75
C ASP A 90 -9.04 30.79 9.18
N GLY A 91 -8.16 30.47 8.21
CA GLY A 91 -6.74 30.20 8.47
C GLY A 91 -6.43 28.75 8.84
N GLU A 92 -7.45 27.89 8.91
CA GLU A 92 -7.31 26.45 9.15
C GLU A 92 -7.54 25.65 7.86
N LYS A 93 -6.68 24.66 7.62
CA LYS A 93 -6.83 23.75 6.47
C LYS A 93 -7.89 22.70 6.79
N GLN A 94 -8.97 22.69 6.02
CA GLN A 94 -9.99 21.67 6.05
C GLN A 94 -9.78 20.68 4.89
N PHE A 95 -9.99 19.40 5.17
CA PHE A 95 -9.83 18.31 4.22
C PHE A 95 -11.16 17.58 4.09
N GLU A 96 -11.81 17.69 2.94
CA GLU A 96 -13.09 17.05 2.65
C GLU A 96 -12.90 15.98 1.57
N VAL A 97 -13.28 14.74 1.90
CA VAL A 97 -13.31 13.65 0.92
C VAL A 97 -14.63 13.76 0.15
N LEU A 98 -14.56 14.23 -1.10
CA LEU A 98 -15.72 14.40 -1.96
C LEU A 98 -16.25 13.06 -2.48
N SER A 99 -15.34 12.14 -2.80
CA SER A 99 -15.67 10.80 -3.27
C SER A 99 -14.49 9.87 -3.10
N THR A 100 -14.76 8.58 -2.85
CA THR A 100 -13.74 7.53 -2.79
C THR A 100 -14.24 6.29 -3.52
N ASN A 101 -13.35 5.58 -4.21
CA ASN A 101 -13.62 4.31 -4.87
C ASN A 101 -12.33 3.47 -4.89
N GLY A 102 -12.42 2.18 -5.18
CA GLY A 102 -11.25 1.31 -5.16
C GLY A 102 -11.58 -0.16 -5.36
N ASP A 103 -10.55 -0.99 -5.21
CA ASP A 103 -10.63 -2.45 -5.18
C ASP A 103 -9.68 -2.99 -4.09
N THR A 104 -10.25 -3.70 -3.11
CA THR A 104 -9.52 -4.25 -1.97
C THR A 104 -8.73 -5.52 -2.30
N PHE A 105 -8.77 -6.00 -3.55
CA PHE A 105 -8.09 -7.20 -4.03
C PHE A 105 -7.36 -6.95 -5.35
N LEU A 106 -6.80 -5.75 -5.50
CA LEU A 106 -6.01 -5.35 -6.66
C LEU A 106 -4.74 -4.65 -6.20
N GLY A 107 -3.57 -5.16 -6.56
CA GLY A 107 -2.32 -4.51 -6.24
C GLY A 107 -1.10 -5.17 -6.87
N GLY A 108 0.09 -4.78 -6.41
CA GLY A 108 1.38 -5.29 -6.87
C GLY A 108 1.52 -6.82 -6.89
N GLU A 109 0.83 -7.53 -6.00
CA GLU A 109 0.79 -9.00 -5.99
C GLU A 109 0.16 -9.58 -7.26
N ASP A 110 -0.86 -8.92 -7.82
CA ASP A 110 -1.46 -9.35 -9.09
C ASP A 110 -0.47 -9.18 -10.25
N PHE A 111 0.30 -8.09 -10.24
CA PHE A 111 1.37 -7.88 -11.23
C PHE A 111 2.44 -8.96 -11.09
N ASP A 112 2.86 -9.29 -9.86
CA ASP A 112 3.82 -10.36 -9.61
C ASP A 112 3.30 -11.70 -10.12
N ASN A 113 2.04 -12.03 -9.83
CA ASN A 113 1.40 -13.25 -10.30
C ASN A 113 1.39 -13.34 -11.83
N ARG A 114 1.12 -12.24 -12.55
CA ARG A 114 1.20 -12.24 -14.03
C ARG A 114 2.61 -12.48 -14.56
N VAL A 115 3.64 -11.96 -13.88
CA VAL A 115 5.04 -12.22 -14.24
C VAL A 115 5.40 -13.68 -13.95
N ILE A 116 5.00 -14.20 -12.79
CA ILE A 116 5.23 -15.60 -12.38
C ILE A 116 4.57 -16.55 -13.39
N ASP A 117 3.31 -16.34 -13.74
CA ASP A 117 2.58 -17.17 -14.71
C ASP A 117 3.32 -17.25 -16.05
N TYR A 118 3.81 -16.09 -16.54
CA TYR A 118 4.61 -16.03 -17.75
C TYR A 118 5.92 -16.81 -17.63
N LEU A 119 6.67 -16.61 -16.54
CA LEU A 119 7.96 -17.28 -16.33
C LEU A 119 7.81 -18.80 -16.17
N VAL A 120 6.76 -19.27 -15.48
CA VAL A 120 6.45 -20.71 -15.37
C VAL A 120 6.13 -21.29 -16.75
N ALA A 121 5.33 -20.59 -17.56
CA ALA A 121 4.98 -21.05 -18.90
C ALA A 121 6.19 -21.17 -19.83
N GLU A 122 7.07 -20.15 -19.86
CA GLU A 122 8.28 -20.20 -20.69
C GLU A 122 9.28 -21.23 -20.18
N PHE A 123 9.49 -21.36 -18.86
CA PHE A 123 10.38 -22.38 -18.30
C PHE A 123 9.90 -23.80 -18.65
N LYS A 124 8.59 -24.06 -18.58
CA LYS A 124 8.00 -25.34 -18.97
C LYS A 124 8.17 -25.63 -20.45
N LYS A 125 8.07 -24.62 -21.30
CA LYS A 125 8.29 -24.74 -22.76
C LYS A 125 9.75 -25.02 -23.11
N GLU A 126 10.69 -24.36 -22.43
CA GLU A 126 12.12 -24.52 -22.69
C GLU A 126 12.73 -25.78 -22.06
N GLN A 127 12.32 -26.12 -20.84
CA GLN A 127 12.95 -27.19 -20.04
C GLN A 127 12.05 -28.43 -19.89
N GLY A 128 10.78 -28.36 -20.27
CA GLY A 128 9.82 -29.45 -20.09
C GLY A 128 9.39 -29.70 -18.63
N ILE A 129 9.82 -28.85 -17.69
CA ILE A 129 9.57 -29.00 -16.25
C ILE A 129 8.48 -28.04 -15.80
N ASP A 130 7.50 -28.56 -15.08
CA ASP A 130 6.41 -27.77 -14.49
C ASP A 130 6.76 -27.39 -13.05
N LEU A 131 7.20 -26.14 -12.85
CA LEU A 131 7.61 -25.63 -11.53
C LEU A 131 6.46 -25.62 -10.52
N CYS A 132 5.21 -25.61 -10.96
CA CYS A 132 4.05 -25.68 -10.08
C CYS A 132 3.89 -27.03 -9.36
N LYS A 133 4.62 -28.05 -9.81
CA LYS A 133 4.59 -29.40 -9.24
C LYS A 133 5.75 -29.69 -8.28
N ASP A 134 6.56 -28.68 -7.95
CA ASP A 134 7.64 -28.83 -6.97
C ASP A 134 7.06 -29.19 -5.60
N PRO A 135 7.33 -30.39 -5.04
CA PRO A 135 6.73 -30.87 -3.79
C PRO A 135 6.98 -29.97 -2.58
N GLY A 136 8.04 -29.16 -2.61
CA GLY A 136 8.40 -28.22 -1.54
C GLY A 136 8.00 -26.76 -1.80
N ALA A 137 7.47 -26.44 -2.99
CA ALA A 137 7.22 -25.08 -3.47
C ALA A 137 8.40 -24.09 -3.32
N LEU A 138 9.62 -24.59 -3.11
CA LEU A 138 10.81 -23.76 -2.90
C LEU A 138 11.21 -23.06 -4.19
N ALA A 139 11.08 -23.76 -5.32
CA ALA A 139 11.31 -23.16 -6.64
C ALA A 139 10.30 -22.02 -6.92
N LEU A 140 9.03 -22.22 -6.56
CA LEU A 140 7.99 -21.19 -6.71
C LEU A 140 8.23 -19.99 -5.79
N GLN A 141 8.64 -20.20 -4.54
CA GLN A 141 8.96 -19.10 -3.63
C GLN A 141 10.11 -18.24 -4.18
N ARG A 142 11.19 -18.88 -4.64
CA ARG A 142 12.32 -18.16 -5.27
C ARG A 142 11.91 -17.45 -6.54
N LEU A 143 11.01 -18.04 -7.33
CA LEU A 143 10.48 -17.42 -8.53
C LEU A 143 9.64 -16.18 -8.19
N LYS A 144 8.83 -16.23 -7.13
CA LYS A 144 8.04 -15.08 -6.66
C LYS A 144 8.93 -13.90 -6.27
N GLU A 145 9.97 -14.14 -5.47
CA GLU A 145 10.93 -13.11 -5.08
C GLU A 145 11.65 -12.51 -6.30
N ALA A 146 12.09 -13.35 -7.24
CA ALA A 146 12.75 -12.90 -8.47
C ALA A 146 11.79 -12.14 -9.41
N ALA A 147 10.52 -12.55 -9.49
CA ALA A 147 9.50 -11.90 -10.31
C ALA A 147 9.17 -10.50 -9.78
N GLU A 148 8.99 -10.36 -8.45
CA GLU A 148 8.78 -9.06 -7.82
C GLU A 148 9.98 -8.13 -8.04
N GLN A 149 11.20 -8.65 -7.85
CA GLN A 149 12.42 -7.88 -8.10
C GLN A 149 12.50 -7.42 -9.57
N ALA A 150 12.24 -8.32 -10.52
CA ALA A 150 12.24 -7.98 -11.95
C ALA A 150 11.17 -6.93 -12.31
N LYS A 151 9.95 -7.04 -11.76
CA LYS A 151 8.88 -6.04 -11.90
C LYS A 151 9.36 -4.66 -11.45
N ILE A 152 10.01 -4.59 -10.29
CA ILE A 152 10.54 -3.33 -9.73
C ILE A 152 11.67 -2.78 -10.60
N GLU A 153 12.63 -3.62 -11.00
CA GLU A 153 13.75 -3.21 -11.85
C GLU A 153 13.28 -2.61 -13.18
N LEU A 154 12.27 -3.23 -13.81
CA LEU A 154 11.66 -2.76 -15.06
C LEU A 154 10.94 -1.40 -14.94
N SER A 155 10.68 -0.90 -13.72
CA SER A 155 10.13 0.44 -13.53
C SER A 155 11.17 1.56 -13.76
N SER A 156 12.46 1.21 -13.88
CA SER A 156 13.56 2.17 -14.07
C SER A 156 14.52 1.82 -15.20
N ALA A 157 14.60 0.54 -15.57
CA ALA A 157 15.49 0.09 -16.63
C ALA A 157 15.04 0.65 -17.99
N PRO A 158 15.91 1.31 -18.76
CA PRO A 158 15.59 1.67 -20.14
C PRO A 158 15.33 0.39 -20.93
N SER A 159 14.23 0.35 -21.67
CA SER A 159 13.89 -0.81 -22.51
C SER A 159 15.08 -1.18 -23.38
N ARG A 160 15.58 -2.41 -23.28
CA ARG A 160 16.61 -2.90 -24.21
C ARG A 160 16.04 -2.76 -25.63
N PRO A 161 16.73 -2.05 -26.55
CA PRO A 161 16.29 -2.02 -27.93
C PRO A 161 16.24 -3.46 -28.45
N LYS A 162 15.13 -3.78 -29.11
CA LYS A 162 14.92 -5.06 -29.81
C LYS A 162 15.92 -5.23 -30.95
#